data_AF-A0A7V6W766-F1
#
_entry.id   AF-A0A7V6W766-F1
#
_cell.length_a   1.000
_cell.length_b   1.000
_cell.length_c   1.000
_cell.angle_alpha   90.00
_cell.angle_beta   90.00
_cell.angle_gamma   90.00
#
_symmetry.space_group_name_H-M   'P 1'
#
loop_
_entity.id
_entity.type
_entity.pdbx_description
1 polymer ?
#
loop_
_entity_poly.entity_id
_entity_poly.type
_entity_poly.pdbx_seq_one_letter_code
_entity_poly.pdbx_strand_id
1 'polypeptide(L)' 'MKKVDLLITLTADKADENNVTIAFVMGLKALEKGYSVRLLLLSNGVRLADQSYANQID' A
#
# COMPACT_ATOMS: atom_id res chain seq x y z
N MET A 1 -11.11 18.71 1.45
CA MET A 1 -10.77 17.29 1.21
C MET A 1 -11.71 16.42 2.03
N LYS A 2 -12.22 15.30 1.50
CA LYS A 2 -12.97 14.32 2.32
C LYS A 2 -12.06 13.81 3.44
N LYS A 3 -12.63 13.56 4.63
CA LYS A 3 -11.92 12.91 5.74
C LYS A 3 -11.39 11.55 5.27
N VAL A 4 -10.14 11.26 5.59
CA VAL A 4 -9.50 9.97 5.38
C VAL A 4 -9.45 9.29 6.75
N ASP A 5 -10.01 8.09 6.85
CA ASP A 5 -10.05 7.35 8.12
C ASP A 5 -8.75 6.59 8.37
N LEU A 6 -8.07 6.15 7.30
CA LEU A 6 -6.78 5.48 7.36
C LEU A 6 -5.83 5.98 6.26
N LEU A 7 -4.69 6.53 6.67
CA LEU A 7 -3.55 6.84 5.81
C LEU A 7 -2.44 5.83 6.06
N ILE A 8 -2.07 5.07 5.03
CA ILE A 8 -0.96 4.12 5.05
C ILE A 8 0.21 4.77 4.31
N THR A 9 1.34 4.91 4.98
CA THR A 9 2.59 5.39 4.36
C THR A 9 3.51 4.21 4.13
N LEU A 10 3.90 3.98 2.87
CA LEU A 10 4.73 2.84 2.50
C LEU A 10 6.01 3.32 1.81
N THR A 11 7.14 3.01 2.46
CA THR A 11 8.48 3.36 1.98
C THR A 11 9.23 2.17 1.37
N ALA A 12 8.71 0.96 1.59
CA ALA A 12 9.30 -0.32 1.21
C ALA A 12 8.75 -0.85 -0.12
N ASP A 13 9.54 -1.70 -0.78
CA ASP A 13 9.21 -2.47 -1.97
C ASP A 13 9.56 -3.96 -1.76
N LYS A 14 9.97 -4.66 -2.82
CA LYS A 14 10.33 -6.08 -2.81
C LYS A 14 11.47 -6.46 -1.86
N ALA A 15 12.28 -5.50 -1.41
CA ALA A 15 13.27 -5.80 -0.38
C ALA A 15 12.61 -6.18 0.97
N ASP A 16 11.33 -5.85 1.15
CA ASP A 16 10.55 -6.10 2.36
C ASP A 16 9.07 -6.37 2.01
N GLU A 17 8.85 -7.48 1.31
CA GLU A 17 7.54 -7.91 0.82
C GLU A 17 6.51 -8.13 1.92
N ASN A 18 6.95 -8.49 3.13
CA ASN A 18 6.07 -8.65 4.29
C ASN A 18 5.44 -7.31 4.68
N ASN A 19 6.22 -6.23 4.76
CA ASN A 19 5.69 -4.91 5.06
C ASN A 19 4.75 -4.39 3.97
N VAL A 20 5.07 -4.65 2.70
CA VAL A 20 4.18 -4.35 1.57
C VAL A 20 2.86 -5.11 1.73
N THR A 21 2.93 -6.43 1.97
CA THR A 21 1.74 -7.29 2.13
C THR A 21 0.86 -6.82 3.28
N ILE A 22 1.44 -6.55 4.45
CA ILE A 22 0.71 -6.06 5.63
C ILE A 22 -0.01 -4.74 5.30
N ALA A 23 0.67 -3.79 4.64
CA ALA A 23 0.09 -2.52 4.26
C ALA A 23 -1.15 -2.68 3.36
N PHE A 24 -1.05 -3.52 2.32
CA PHE A 24 -2.18 -3.79 1.43
C PHE A 24 -3.32 -4.54 2.14
N VAL A 25 -3.01 -5.57 2.93
CA VAL A 25 -4.02 -6.33 3.69
C VAL A 25 -4.76 -5.44 4.70
N MET A 26 -4.05 -4.56 5.41
CA MET A 26 -4.66 -3.60 6.32
C MET A 26 -5.59 -2.63 5.58
N GLY A 27 -5.15 -2.11 4.43
CA GLY A 27 -5.96 -1.23 3.59
C GLY A 27 -7.24 -1.91 3.12
N LEU A 28 -7.14 -3.14 2.62
CA LEU A 28 -8.30 -3.94 2.18
C LEU A 28 -9.29 -4.20 3.32
N LYS A 29 -8.81 -4.65 4.48
CA LYS A 29 -9.67 -4.87 5.67
C LYS A 29 -10.34 -3.61 6.18
N ALA A 30 -9.70 -2.45 6.05
CA ALA A 30 -10.33 -1.18 6.41
C ALA A 30 -11.42 -0.79 5.41
N LEU A 31 -11.19 -0.99 4.11
CA LEU A 31 -12.20 -0.78 3.07
C LEU A 31 -13.42 -1.69 3.26
N GLU A 32 -13.21 -2.97 3.58
CA GLU A 32 -14.29 -3.94 3.89
C GLU A 32 -15.16 -3.50 5.06
N LYS A 33 -14.61 -2.75 6.01
CA LYS A 33 -15.32 -2.19 7.16
C LYS A 33 -15.96 -0.82 6.89
N GLY A 34 -15.90 -0.32 5.65
CA GLY A 34 -16.50 0.95 5.25
C GLY A 34 -15.65 2.19 5.54
N TYR A 35 -14.38 2.02 5.93
CA TYR A 35 -13.46 3.15 6.14
C TYR A 35 -12.89 3.66 4.82
N SER A 36 -12.62 4.97 4.76
CA SER A 36 -11.88 5.56 3.65
C SER A 36 -10.37 5.39 3.84
N VAL A 37 -9.71 4.80 2.84
CA VAL A 37 -8.27 4.51 2.87
C VAL A 37 -7.52 5.36 1.83
N ARG A 38 -6.30 5.78 2.18
CA ARG A 38 -5.30 6.33 1.26
C ARG A 38 -3.96 5.65 1.47
N LEU A 39 -3.30 5.33 0.38
CA LEU A 39 -1.92 4.83 0.37
C LEU A 39 -1.01 5.94 -0.17
N LEU A 40 -0.03 6.35 0.62
CA LEU A 40 1.01 7.29 0.22
C LEU A 40 2.32 6.52 0.04
N LEU A 41 2.76 6.44 -1.20
CA LEU A 41 4.01 5.80 -1.58
C LEU A 41 5.16 6.81 -1.51
N LEU A 42 6.23 6.42 -0.83
CA LEU A 42 7.43 7.23 -0.63
C LEU A 42 8.68 6.38 -0.90
N SER A 43 9.83 7.01 -1.13
CA SER A 43 11.12 6.33 -1.27
C SER A 43 11.07 5.12 -2.22
N ASN A 44 11.44 3.90 -1.80
CA ASN A 44 11.38 2.72 -2.66
C ASN A 44 9.93 2.28 -2.95
N GLY A 45 8.99 2.60 -2.05
CA GLY A 45 7.59 2.29 -2.21
C GLY A 45 6.95 2.91 -3.46
N VAL A 46 7.53 3.97 -4.04
CA VAL A 46 7.03 4.52 -5.33
C VAL A 46 7.12 3.51 -6.47
N ARG A 47 8.03 2.52 -6.38
CA ARG A 47 8.18 1.45 -7.37
C ARG A 47 6.97 0.51 -7.40
N LEU A 48 6.19 0.44 -6.32
CA LEU A 48 4.95 -0.34 -6.26
C LEU A 48 3.88 0.16 -7.24
N ALA A 49 3.99 1.41 -7.70
CA ALA A 49 3.08 1.98 -8.70
C ALA A 49 3.47 1.65 -10.14
N ASP A 50 4.62 1.01 -10.37
CA ASP A 50 5.04 0.57 -11.70
C ASP A 50 4.11 -0.57 -12.17
N GLN A 51 3.59 -0.45 -13.39
CA GLN A 51 2.69 -1.46 -13.97
C GLN A 51 3.36 -2.84 -14.10
N SER A 52 4.68 -2.87 -14.24
CA SER A 52 5.46 -4.10 -14.30
C SER A 52 5.80 -4.68 -12.93
N TYR A 53 5.53 -3.95 -11.83
CA TYR A 53 5.91 -4.37 -10.49
C TYR A 53 5.29 -5.71 -10.10
N ALA A 54 4.02 -5.92 -10.44
CA ALA A 54 3.32 -7.18 -10.19
C ALA A 54 3.97 -8.38 -10.88
N ASN A 55 4.67 -8.16 -12.01
CA ASN A 55 5.37 -9.22 -12.75
C ASN A 55 6.75 -9.55 -12.14
N GLN A 56 7.20 -8.79 -11.14
CA GLN A 56 8.47 -8.99 -10.44
C GLN A 56 8.31 -9.73 -9.10
N ILE A 57 7.06 -10.04 -8.72
CA ILE A 57 6.73 -10.83 -7.54
C ILE A 57 6.64 -12.28 -8.03
N ASP A 58 7.52 -13.15 -7.52
CA ASP A 58 7.51 -14.60 -7.80
C ASP A 58 6.30 -15.31 -7.17
#